data_AF-A0A443Z1K0-F1
#
_entry.id   AF-A0A443Z1K0-F1
#
_cell.length_a   1.000
_cell.length_b   1.000
_cell.length_c   1.000
_cell.angle_alpha   90.00
_cell.angle_beta   90.00
_cell.angle_gamma   90.00
#
_symmetry.space_group_name_H-M   'P 1'
#
loop_
_entity.id
_entity.type
_entity.pdbx_description
1 polymer ?
#
loop_
_entity_poly.entity_id
_entity_poly.type
_entity_poly.pdbx_seq_one_letter_code
_entity_poly.pdbx_strand_id
1 'polypeptide(L)'
;MECSDSLHLKNKKNHLKKLQLILTNPCSENWDEMQPSKAGRFCDKCEKHIVDLTSKSDAELIDFFKQKKENVCGRLLPTQLNRDVVAPPQKTNWNWLLLPIAVGASVITPVKAMNPATITIQNDPVFSRPSTETQSNALETNVVDTIKGKVTNQETGKSLEGVKVKIKGFANVVALTDRDGNFSLTMKKTEQAPILVFTLDGYGLIEKAATSQMVVQMKEIRTLILGGISAVHVSSEPLYVIYSGKKSCIASSQQKQSLNPDWIEKVDILKGAKAAALYGSRAANGVVMVEIKKKYAKKIDFSKKN
;
A
#
# COMPACT_ATOMS: atom_id res chain seq x y z
N MET A 1 15.88 -36.66 -3.71
CA MET A 1 17.01 -36.76 -2.76
C MET A 1 16.68 -36.04 -1.46
N GLU A 2 15.55 -36.40 -0.85
CA GLU A 2 15.19 -35.87 0.47
C GLU A 2 15.77 -36.83 1.52
N CYS A 3 16.30 -36.28 2.61
CA CYS A 3 16.74 -37.07 3.75
C CYS A 3 15.53 -37.85 4.33
N SER A 4 15.69 -39.13 4.64
CA SER A 4 14.63 -39.96 5.25
C SER A 4 14.43 -39.62 6.74
N ASP A 5 13.22 -39.84 7.26
CA ASP A 5 12.81 -39.48 8.62
C ASP A 5 12.49 -40.78 9.39
N SER A 6 13.12 -41.02 10.54
CA SER A 6 12.89 -42.23 11.34
C SER A 6 11.68 -42.12 12.28
N LEU A 7 10.95 -41.01 12.28
CA LEU A 7 9.82 -40.81 13.18
C LEU A 7 8.64 -40.18 12.44
N HIS A 8 7.61 -41.00 12.22
CA HIS A 8 6.27 -40.55 11.88
C HIS A 8 5.78 -39.54 12.91
N LEU A 9 5.58 -38.29 12.51
CA LEU A 9 4.60 -37.39 13.11
C LEU A 9 4.12 -36.41 12.03
N LYS A 10 2.85 -36.59 11.64
CA LYS A 10 2.11 -35.71 10.75
C LYS A 10 2.05 -34.33 11.40
N ASN A 11 2.85 -33.38 10.91
CA ASN A 11 2.56 -31.98 11.14
C ASN A 11 2.80 -31.19 9.85
N LYS A 12 1.81 -31.23 8.95
CA LYS A 12 1.73 -30.31 7.80
C LYS A 12 1.41 -28.91 8.32
N LYS A 13 2.40 -28.21 8.86
CA LYS A 13 2.38 -26.75 8.76
C LYS A 13 2.65 -26.43 7.30
N ASN A 14 1.57 -26.24 6.54
CA ASN A 14 1.62 -25.71 5.19
C ASN A 14 2.36 -24.37 5.25
N HIS A 15 3.61 -24.34 4.81
CA HIS A 15 4.26 -23.09 4.48
C HIS A 15 3.42 -22.48 3.36
N LEU A 16 2.69 -21.40 3.67
CA LEU A 16 1.76 -20.76 2.75
C LEU A 16 2.54 -20.39 1.49
N LYS A 17 2.25 -21.11 0.40
CA LYS A 17 2.80 -20.79 -0.91
C LYS A 17 2.33 -19.38 -1.27
N LYS A 18 3.24 -18.42 -1.20
CA LYS A 18 2.97 -17.02 -1.54
C LYS A 18 2.49 -16.95 -2.98
N LEU A 19 1.36 -16.27 -3.20
CA LEU A 19 0.79 -16.08 -4.52
C LEU A 19 1.24 -14.72 -5.04
N GLN A 20 1.73 -14.66 -6.28
CA GLN A 20 1.98 -13.42 -6.99
C GLN A 20 1.22 -13.43 -8.31
N LEU A 21 0.66 -12.28 -8.68
CA LEU A 21 0.02 -12.10 -9.99
C LEU A 21 1.03 -11.51 -10.96
N ILE A 22 1.22 -12.18 -12.09
CA ILE A 22 2.13 -11.75 -13.15
C ILE A 22 1.32 -11.51 -14.41
N LEU A 23 1.60 -10.39 -15.08
CA LEU A 23 1.04 -10.08 -16.38
C LEU A 23 1.81 -10.85 -17.45
N THR A 24 1.15 -11.77 -18.14
CA THR A 24 1.76 -12.60 -19.18
C THR A 24 1.50 -12.11 -20.59
N ASN A 25 0.38 -11.44 -20.82
CA ASN A 25 0.02 -10.89 -22.13
C ASN A 25 -0.66 -9.54 -21.99
N PRO A 26 0.07 -8.41 -21.99
CA PRO A 26 -0.53 -7.08 -21.90
C PRO A 26 -1.48 -6.83 -23.09
N CYS A 27 -2.53 -6.08 -22.83
CA CYS A 27 -3.57 -5.74 -23.80
C CYS A 27 -3.70 -4.21 -23.87
N SER A 28 -3.66 -3.66 -25.08
CA SER A 28 -3.76 -2.21 -25.34
C SER A 28 -5.17 -1.76 -25.72
N GLU A 29 -6.16 -2.65 -25.61
CA GLU A 29 -7.55 -2.36 -25.95
C GLU A 29 -8.20 -1.41 -24.95
N ASN A 30 -9.21 -0.67 -25.40
CA ASN A 30 -9.96 0.22 -24.53
C ASN A 30 -11.04 -0.56 -23.77
N TRP A 31 -10.93 -0.58 -22.44
CA TRP A 31 -11.93 -1.20 -21.58
C TRP A 31 -13.34 -0.64 -21.80
N ASP A 32 -13.45 0.69 -21.95
CA ASP A 32 -14.74 1.39 -21.98
C ASP A 32 -15.54 1.13 -23.28
N GLU A 33 -14.87 0.66 -24.32
CA GLU A 33 -15.47 0.29 -25.62
C GLU A 33 -15.90 -1.19 -25.70
N MET A 34 -15.54 -2.01 -24.70
CA MET A 34 -15.87 -3.45 -24.68
C MET A 34 -17.32 -3.74 -24.29
N GLN A 35 -17.85 -4.88 -24.73
CA GLN A 35 -19.21 -5.31 -24.44
C GLN A 35 -19.37 -5.72 -22.95
N PRO A 36 -20.39 -5.23 -22.23
CA PRO A 36 -20.60 -5.59 -20.82
C PRO A 36 -20.97 -7.08 -20.65
N SER A 37 -20.50 -7.68 -19.55
CA SER A 37 -20.83 -9.07 -19.16
C SER A 37 -21.01 -9.19 -17.64
N LYS A 38 -21.49 -10.34 -17.16
CA LYS A 38 -21.88 -10.56 -15.75
C LYS A 38 -20.80 -10.24 -14.70
N ALA A 39 -19.50 -10.39 -15.02
CA ALA A 39 -18.39 -10.18 -14.08
C ALA A 39 -17.21 -9.40 -14.70
N GLY A 40 -17.47 -8.60 -15.73
CA GLY A 40 -16.44 -7.89 -16.47
C GLY A 40 -16.94 -7.53 -17.87
N ARG A 41 -16.07 -7.61 -18.87
CA ARG A 41 -16.42 -7.29 -20.26
C ARG A 41 -15.91 -8.34 -21.23
N PHE A 42 -16.46 -8.37 -22.42
CA PHE A 42 -15.98 -9.21 -23.52
C PHE A 42 -15.21 -8.34 -24.51
N CYS A 43 -14.01 -8.77 -24.87
CA CYS A 43 -13.18 -8.08 -25.85
C CYS A 43 -13.32 -8.77 -27.21
N ASP A 44 -13.87 -8.05 -28.18
CA ASP A 44 -14.12 -8.58 -29.54
C ASP A 44 -12.82 -8.86 -30.30
N LYS A 45 -11.72 -8.16 -30.00
CA LYS A 45 -10.45 -8.35 -30.72
C LYS A 45 -9.70 -9.63 -30.35
N CYS A 46 -9.75 -10.02 -29.08
CA CYS A 46 -9.07 -11.23 -28.61
C CYS A 46 -10.06 -12.36 -28.24
N GLU A 47 -11.35 -12.13 -28.47
CA GLU A 47 -12.47 -13.04 -28.21
C GLU A 47 -12.45 -13.64 -26.79
N LYS A 48 -12.04 -12.83 -25.81
CA LYS A 48 -11.89 -13.26 -24.41
C LYS A 48 -12.74 -12.43 -23.47
N HIS A 49 -13.28 -13.10 -22.46
CA HIS A 49 -13.85 -12.44 -21.29
C HIS A 49 -12.73 -11.88 -20.42
N ILE A 50 -12.81 -10.58 -20.16
CA ILE A 50 -11.92 -9.85 -19.28
C ILE A 50 -12.65 -9.62 -17.95
N VAL A 51 -12.12 -10.20 -16.88
CA VAL A 51 -12.67 -10.07 -15.53
C VAL A 51 -12.15 -8.79 -14.87
N ASP A 52 -13.02 -8.01 -14.23
CA ASP A 52 -12.57 -6.87 -13.44
C ASP A 52 -12.07 -7.33 -12.06
N LEU A 53 -10.77 -7.18 -11.81
CA LEU A 53 -10.13 -7.54 -10.53
C LEU A 53 -9.70 -6.31 -9.74
N THR A 54 -9.96 -5.10 -10.25
CA THR A 54 -9.47 -3.83 -9.66
C THR A 54 -10.00 -3.57 -8.26
N SER A 55 -11.18 -4.10 -7.94
CA SER A 55 -11.83 -3.96 -6.64
C SER A 55 -11.53 -5.10 -5.66
N LYS A 56 -10.85 -6.17 -6.09
CA LYS A 56 -10.62 -7.35 -5.25
C LYS A 56 -9.49 -7.12 -4.26
N SER A 57 -9.74 -7.50 -3.01
CA SER A 57 -8.74 -7.62 -1.95
C SER A 57 -7.83 -8.84 -2.15
N ASP A 58 -6.71 -8.88 -1.42
CA ASP A 58 -5.77 -10.00 -1.48
C ASP A 58 -6.40 -11.35 -1.13
N ALA A 59 -7.28 -11.38 -0.13
CA ALA A 59 -8.01 -12.59 0.24
C ALA A 59 -8.91 -13.08 -0.92
N GLU A 60 -9.64 -12.16 -1.55
CA GLU A 60 -10.52 -12.47 -2.67
C GLU A 60 -9.74 -12.88 -3.92
N LEU A 61 -8.58 -12.27 -4.17
CA LEU A 61 -7.69 -12.66 -5.26
C LEU A 61 -7.15 -14.07 -5.03
N ILE A 62 -6.71 -14.38 -3.81
CA ILE A 62 -6.27 -15.72 -3.44
C ILE A 62 -7.40 -16.73 -3.68
N ASP A 63 -8.61 -16.45 -3.22
CA ASP A 63 -9.73 -17.38 -3.38
C ASP A 63 -10.17 -17.52 -4.84
N PHE A 64 -10.15 -16.43 -5.61
CA PHE A 64 -10.42 -16.42 -7.05
C PHE A 64 -9.44 -17.32 -7.82
N PHE A 65 -8.13 -17.17 -7.58
CA PHE A 65 -7.09 -17.92 -8.28
C PHE A 65 -6.84 -19.33 -7.72
N LYS A 66 -7.30 -19.65 -6.50
CA LYS A 66 -7.32 -21.05 -6.02
C LYS A 66 -8.21 -21.95 -6.89
N GLN A 67 -9.31 -21.40 -7.40
CA GLN A 67 -10.31 -22.15 -8.17
C GLN A 67 -9.97 -22.21 -9.66
N LYS A 68 -9.15 -21.29 -10.16
CA LYS A 68 -8.79 -21.15 -11.57
C LYS A 68 -7.36 -21.62 -11.80
N LYS A 69 -7.19 -22.76 -12.48
CA LYS A 69 -5.87 -23.32 -12.83
C LYS A 69 -5.24 -22.71 -14.09
N GLU A 70 -6.00 -21.91 -14.83
CA GLU A 70 -5.61 -21.37 -16.13
C GLU A 70 -5.39 -19.85 -16.08
N ASN A 71 -4.72 -19.33 -17.10
CA ASN A 71 -4.48 -17.89 -17.26
C ASN A 71 -5.82 -17.16 -17.45
N VAL A 72 -6.06 -16.13 -16.64
CA VAL A 72 -7.28 -15.32 -16.70
C VAL A 72 -6.96 -14.01 -17.38
N CYS A 73 -7.77 -13.58 -18.35
CA CYS A 73 -7.69 -12.21 -18.84
C CYS A 73 -8.42 -11.28 -17.86
N GLY A 74 -7.76 -10.23 -17.41
CA GLY A 74 -8.35 -9.34 -16.42
C GLY A 74 -7.88 -7.90 -16.51
N ARG A 75 -8.61 -7.06 -15.79
CA ARG A 75 -8.32 -5.65 -15.51
C ARG A 75 -7.78 -5.53 -14.10
N LEU A 76 -6.59 -4.95 -13.93
CA LEU A 76 -5.95 -4.76 -12.63
C LEU A 76 -5.37 -3.37 -12.47
N LEU A 77 -5.08 -3.03 -11.21
CA LEU A 77 -4.19 -1.94 -10.85
C LEU A 77 -2.73 -2.41 -10.94
N PRO A 78 -1.79 -1.53 -11.35
CA PRO A 78 -0.35 -1.83 -11.33
C PRO A 78 0.13 -2.35 -9.97
N THR A 79 -0.46 -1.84 -8.89
CA THR A 79 -0.15 -2.23 -7.50
C THR A 79 -0.57 -3.65 -7.14
N GLN A 80 -1.38 -4.33 -7.95
CA GLN A 80 -1.78 -5.74 -7.74
C GLN A 80 -0.78 -6.73 -8.35
N LEU A 81 0.14 -6.28 -9.20
CA LEU A 81 1.08 -7.14 -9.93
C LEU A 81 2.44 -7.24 -9.23
N ASN A 82 3.14 -8.35 -9.47
CA ASN A 82 4.53 -8.60 -9.05
C ASN A 82 4.80 -8.37 -7.55
N ARG A 83 3.79 -8.61 -6.72
CA ARG A 83 3.89 -8.55 -5.26
C ARG A 83 3.27 -9.77 -4.61
N ASP A 84 3.66 -10.00 -3.36
CA ASP A 84 3.03 -11.01 -2.52
C ASP A 84 1.57 -10.61 -2.26
N VAL A 85 0.65 -11.51 -2.61
CA VAL A 85 -0.76 -11.43 -2.22
C VAL A 85 -0.90 -12.11 -0.86
N VAL A 86 -1.27 -11.34 0.16
CA VAL A 86 -1.25 -11.78 1.56
C VAL A 86 -2.67 -11.87 2.10
N ALA A 87 -3.11 -13.07 2.48
CA ALA A 87 -4.35 -13.23 3.22
C ALA A 87 -4.17 -12.64 4.64
N PRO A 88 -5.07 -11.76 5.10
CA PRO A 88 -5.00 -11.28 6.48
C PRO A 88 -5.16 -12.45 7.47
N PRO A 89 -4.51 -12.41 8.64
CA PRO A 89 -4.64 -13.46 9.64
C PRO A 89 -6.11 -13.58 10.06
N GLN A 90 -6.70 -14.76 9.91
CA GLN A 90 -8.09 -14.99 10.30
C GLN A 90 -8.20 -14.94 11.83
N LYS A 91 -8.89 -13.93 12.36
CA LYS A 91 -9.17 -13.82 13.79
C LYS A 91 -10.16 -14.91 14.18
N THR A 92 -9.69 -15.89 14.94
CA THR A 92 -10.56 -16.88 15.59
C THR A 92 -11.34 -16.17 16.69
N ASN A 93 -12.65 -15.99 16.50
CA ASN A 93 -13.54 -15.41 17.50
C ASN A 93 -13.71 -16.37 18.69
N TRP A 94 -12.87 -16.23 19.72
CA TRP A 94 -12.98 -16.92 21.02
C TRP A 94 -13.87 -16.17 22.03
N ASN A 95 -14.90 -15.46 21.57
CA ASN A 95 -15.67 -14.54 22.42
C ASN A 95 -16.98 -15.14 23.02
N TRP A 96 -17.06 -16.45 23.21
CA TRP A 96 -18.25 -17.12 23.78
C TRP A 96 -18.18 -17.42 25.28
N LEU A 97 -17.15 -16.97 26.00
CA LEU A 97 -16.92 -17.40 27.39
C LEU A 97 -16.51 -16.29 28.39
N LEU A 98 -16.95 -15.04 28.19
CA LEU A 98 -16.90 -14.00 29.23
C LEU A 98 -18.18 -13.15 29.20
N LEU A 99 -19.22 -13.60 29.92
CA LEU A 99 -20.23 -12.71 30.47
C LEU A 99 -19.83 -12.39 31.91
N PRO A 100 -19.34 -11.17 32.22
CA PRO A 100 -19.32 -10.72 33.60
C PRO A 100 -20.74 -10.30 33.98
N ILE A 101 -21.30 -10.97 34.98
CA ILE A 101 -22.44 -10.48 35.74
C ILE A 101 -21.95 -9.21 36.47
N ALA A 102 -22.35 -8.03 36.02
CA ALA A 102 -22.05 -6.77 36.69
C ALA A 102 -23.34 -6.18 37.26
N VAL A 103 -23.61 -6.56 38.52
CA VAL A 103 -24.42 -5.80 39.46
C VAL A 103 -23.64 -4.55 39.83
N GLY A 104 -24.28 -3.38 39.86
CA GLY A 104 -23.76 -2.20 40.55
C GLY A 104 -23.93 -0.89 39.77
N ALA A 105 -25.07 -0.24 39.99
CA ALA A 105 -25.26 1.16 39.65
C ALA A 105 -24.22 2.04 40.37
N SER A 106 -23.57 2.95 39.64
CA SER A 106 -22.82 4.05 40.25
C SER A 106 -23.22 5.36 39.58
N VAL A 107 -23.64 6.27 40.44
CA VAL A 107 -24.22 7.58 40.21
C VAL A 107 -23.27 8.54 39.50
N ILE A 108 -23.81 9.28 38.53
CA ILE A 108 -23.14 10.41 37.87
C ILE A 108 -23.55 11.68 38.61
N THR A 109 -22.60 12.42 39.17
CA THR A 109 -22.80 13.82 39.57
C THR A 109 -22.25 14.74 38.47
N PRO A 110 -22.95 15.81 38.07
CA PRO A 110 -22.38 16.80 37.16
C PRO A 110 -21.52 17.80 37.95
N VAL A 111 -20.27 17.98 37.53
CA VAL A 111 -19.42 19.10 37.97
C VAL A 111 -19.84 20.34 37.17
N LYS A 112 -20.30 21.38 37.88
CA LYS A 112 -20.62 22.67 37.29
C LYS A 112 -19.33 23.47 37.11
N ALA A 113 -18.88 23.63 35.86
CA ALA A 113 -17.75 24.50 35.53
C ALA A 113 -18.15 25.97 35.72
N MET A 114 -17.37 26.70 36.52
CA MET A 114 -17.57 28.10 36.86
C MET A 114 -16.60 28.94 36.03
N ASN A 115 -17.12 29.85 35.20
CA ASN A 115 -16.33 30.83 34.46
C ASN A 115 -15.72 31.85 35.44
N PRO A 116 -14.42 32.19 35.32
CA PRO A 116 -13.93 33.46 35.82
C PRO A 116 -13.80 34.48 34.69
N ALA A 117 -14.31 35.66 35.00
CA ALA A 117 -14.41 36.84 34.17
C ALA A 117 -13.04 37.51 33.88
N THR A 118 -13.04 38.23 32.76
CA THR A 118 -12.08 39.24 32.31
C THR A 118 -11.64 40.20 33.42
N ILE A 119 -10.33 40.48 33.49
CA ILE A 119 -9.81 41.67 34.16
C ILE A 119 -9.02 42.51 33.14
N THR A 120 -9.55 43.71 32.97
CA THR A 120 -9.06 44.89 32.26
C THR A 120 -7.81 45.45 32.95
N ILE A 121 -6.79 45.86 32.21
CA ILE A 121 -5.81 46.84 32.70
C ILE A 121 -5.80 48.02 31.72
N GLN A 122 -6.06 49.19 32.28
CA GLN A 122 -6.08 50.51 31.65
C GLN A 122 -4.67 51.01 31.30
N ASN A 123 -4.59 51.80 30.23
CA ASN A 123 -3.40 52.49 29.77
C ASN A 123 -3.17 53.84 30.50
N ASP A 124 -1.91 54.29 30.40
CA ASP A 124 -1.40 55.67 30.25
C ASP A 124 -1.23 56.56 31.53
N PRO A 125 -0.27 57.54 31.55
CA PRO A 125 0.19 58.30 30.37
C PRO A 125 1.68 58.74 30.29
N VAL A 126 1.95 59.51 29.21
CA VAL A 126 2.86 60.68 29.08
C VAL A 126 4.10 60.47 28.19
N PHE A 127 4.13 61.06 26.99
CA PHE A 127 4.74 62.38 26.73
C PHE A 127 4.75 62.72 25.23
N SER A 128 4.32 63.94 24.93
CA SER A 128 4.05 64.51 23.60
C SER A 128 5.30 65.07 22.92
N ARG A 129 5.38 65.00 21.58
CA ARG A 129 5.97 66.04 20.72
C ARG A 129 5.59 65.85 19.24
N PRO A 130 5.70 66.91 18.40
CA PRO A 130 4.56 67.53 17.73
C PRO A 130 4.34 67.06 16.30
N SER A 131 3.12 67.24 15.84
CA SER A 131 2.67 67.17 14.47
C SER A 131 3.40 68.19 13.58
N THR A 132 3.83 67.74 12.41
CA THR A 132 3.89 68.60 11.22
C THR A 132 3.10 67.87 10.14
N GLU A 133 1.93 68.43 9.84
CA GLU A 133 1.15 68.09 8.66
C GLU A 133 1.89 68.58 7.42
N THR A 134 2.08 67.71 6.44
CA THR A 134 2.00 68.08 5.02
C THR A 134 1.50 66.88 4.23
N GLN A 135 0.17 66.85 4.13
CA GLN A 135 -0.65 66.57 2.96
C GLN A 135 -0.10 65.68 1.82
N SER A 136 -0.81 64.56 1.68
CA SER A 136 -1.35 64.00 0.42
C SER A 136 -0.39 63.76 -0.74
N ASN A 137 -0.06 62.48 -0.93
CA ASN A 137 -0.30 61.86 -2.23
C ASN A 137 -1.12 60.59 -2.01
N ALA A 138 -2.20 60.47 -2.79
CA ALA A 138 -3.22 59.45 -2.66
C ALA A 138 -2.61 58.03 -2.71
N LEU A 139 -2.87 57.26 -1.66
CA LEU A 139 -2.68 55.81 -1.67
C LEU A 139 -3.61 55.24 -2.74
N GLU A 140 -3.05 54.70 -3.82
CA GLU A 140 -3.73 53.70 -4.62
C GLU A 140 -4.09 52.54 -3.69
N THR A 141 -5.37 52.42 -3.36
CA THR A 141 -5.95 51.27 -2.67
C THR A 141 -5.74 50.03 -3.53
N ASN A 142 -4.63 49.32 -3.32
CA ASN A 142 -4.44 47.97 -3.82
C ASN A 142 -5.49 47.08 -3.13
N VAL A 143 -6.66 46.92 -3.76
CA VAL A 143 -7.71 46.03 -3.27
C VAL A 143 -7.22 44.59 -3.48
N VAL A 144 -6.88 43.95 -2.36
CA VAL A 144 -6.37 42.58 -2.33
C VAL A 144 -7.55 41.62 -2.14
N ASP A 145 -7.80 40.76 -3.11
CA ASP A 145 -8.79 39.69 -3.01
C ASP A 145 -8.12 38.44 -2.43
N THR A 146 -8.74 37.88 -1.39
CA THR A 146 -8.34 36.59 -0.81
C THR A 146 -9.29 35.51 -1.28
N ILE A 147 -8.76 34.54 -2.02
CA ILE A 147 -9.46 33.35 -2.47
C ILE A 147 -9.18 32.25 -1.45
N LYS A 148 -10.24 31.68 -0.87
CA LYS A 148 -10.13 30.50 -0.01
C LYS A 148 -10.85 29.33 -0.65
N GLY A 149 -10.38 28.12 -0.38
CA GLY A 149 -11.09 26.95 -0.85
C GLY A 149 -10.65 25.68 -0.18
N LYS A 150 -11.37 24.60 -0.50
CA LYS A 150 -11.11 23.26 -0.02
C LYS A 150 -11.07 22.28 -1.19
N VAL A 151 -10.08 21.41 -1.18
CA VAL A 151 -9.89 20.36 -2.18
C VAL A 151 -10.13 18.99 -1.55
N THR A 152 -10.99 18.19 -2.17
CA THR A 152 -11.33 16.85 -1.71
C THR A 152 -11.23 15.83 -2.84
N ASN A 153 -11.07 14.57 -2.47
CA ASN A 153 -11.21 13.44 -3.39
C ASN A 153 -12.69 13.29 -3.77
N GLN A 154 -12.98 13.23 -5.06
CA GLN A 154 -14.34 13.15 -5.59
C GLN A 154 -15.09 11.89 -5.16
N GLU A 155 -14.40 10.75 -4.99
CA GLU A 155 -15.02 9.46 -4.65
C GLU A 155 -15.19 9.29 -3.14
N THR A 156 -14.14 9.62 -2.37
CA THR A 156 -14.12 9.36 -0.92
C THR A 156 -14.57 10.54 -0.08
N GLY A 157 -14.67 11.74 -0.67
CA GLY A 157 -14.93 12.99 0.04
C GLY A 157 -13.80 13.44 0.97
N LYS A 158 -12.71 12.68 1.08
CA LYS A 158 -11.57 12.98 1.96
C LYS A 158 -10.84 14.23 1.49
N SER A 159 -10.40 15.04 2.44
CA SER A 159 -9.51 16.18 2.18
C SER A 159 -8.20 15.74 1.52
N LEU A 160 -7.73 16.53 0.56
CA LEU A 160 -6.47 16.26 -0.16
C LEU A 160 -5.40 17.26 0.25
N GLU A 161 -4.35 16.76 0.91
CA GLU A 161 -3.15 17.52 1.28
C GLU A 161 -2.16 17.59 0.12
N GLY A 162 -1.41 18.70 0.03
CA GLY A 162 -0.30 18.85 -0.92
C GLY A 162 -0.71 19.09 -2.37
N VAL A 163 -1.98 19.42 -2.64
CA VAL A 163 -2.45 19.80 -3.97
C VAL A 163 -1.78 21.12 -4.37
N LYS A 164 -1.11 21.11 -5.51
CA LYS A 164 -0.47 22.29 -6.10
C LYS A 164 -1.50 23.12 -6.84
N VAL A 165 -1.72 24.35 -6.38
CA VAL A 165 -2.57 25.35 -7.02
C VAL A 165 -1.70 26.30 -7.84
N LYS A 166 -2.01 26.45 -9.12
CA LYS A 166 -1.34 27.36 -10.06
C LYS A 166 -2.36 28.27 -10.73
N ILE A 167 -1.90 29.40 -11.24
CA ILE A 167 -2.70 30.22 -12.17
C ILE A 167 -2.42 29.73 -13.58
N LYS A 168 -3.45 29.53 -14.41
CA LYS A 168 -3.29 29.07 -15.79
C LYS A 168 -2.40 30.04 -16.57
N GLY A 169 -1.38 29.51 -17.24
CA GLY A 169 -0.35 30.32 -17.92
C GLY A 169 0.81 30.76 -17.01
N PHE A 170 0.74 30.48 -15.70
CA PHE A 170 1.80 30.76 -14.75
C PHE A 170 2.42 29.46 -14.22
N ALA A 171 3.74 29.31 -14.40
CA ALA A 171 4.42 28.04 -14.09
C ALA A 171 4.52 27.76 -12.58
N ASN A 172 4.60 28.81 -11.77
CA ASN A 172 4.87 28.71 -10.34
C ASN A 172 3.62 28.29 -9.56
N VAL A 173 3.86 27.49 -8.52
CA VAL A 173 2.84 27.14 -7.52
C VAL A 173 2.57 28.39 -6.68
N VAL A 174 1.29 28.75 -6.57
CA VAL A 174 0.84 29.95 -5.83
C VAL A 174 0.22 29.60 -4.48
N ALA A 175 -0.26 28.37 -4.30
CA ALA A 175 -0.71 27.83 -3.02
C ALA A 175 -0.57 26.30 -2.98
N LEU A 176 -0.49 25.75 -1.77
CA LEU A 176 -0.58 24.32 -1.48
C LEU A 176 -1.74 24.08 -0.53
N THR A 177 -2.43 22.95 -0.68
CA THR A 177 -3.44 22.56 0.32
C THR A 177 -2.80 21.98 1.58
N ASP A 178 -3.37 22.31 2.73
CA ASP A 178 -3.00 21.75 4.03
C ASP A 178 -3.59 20.34 4.26
N ARG A 179 -3.36 19.76 5.45
CA ARG A 179 -3.88 18.45 5.89
C ARG A 179 -5.40 18.33 5.82
N ASP A 180 -6.09 19.44 6.04
CA ASP A 180 -7.54 19.52 5.98
C ASP A 180 -8.04 19.83 4.57
N GLY A 181 -7.15 19.90 3.59
CA GLY A 181 -7.42 20.16 2.18
C GLY A 181 -7.70 21.62 1.87
N ASN A 182 -7.49 22.53 2.81
CA ASN A 182 -7.78 23.95 2.62
C ASN A 182 -6.59 24.65 1.96
N PHE A 183 -6.88 25.68 1.17
CA PHE A 183 -5.87 26.59 0.63
C PHE A 183 -6.36 28.03 0.71
N SER A 184 -5.41 28.97 0.72
CA SER A 184 -5.68 30.41 0.66
C SER A 184 -4.69 31.05 -0.29
N LEU A 185 -5.17 31.95 -1.13
CA LEU A 185 -4.37 32.68 -2.11
C LEU A 185 -4.77 34.15 -2.08
N THR A 186 -3.77 35.02 -2.08
CA THR A 186 -3.94 36.47 -2.02
C THR A 186 -3.49 37.06 -3.35
N MET A 187 -4.39 37.77 -4.04
CA MET A 187 -4.13 38.32 -5.37
C MET A 187 -4.65 39.75 -5.50
N LYS A 188 -4.10 40.50 -6.47
CA LYS A 188 -4.66 41.80 -6.85
C LYS A 188 -5.98 41.58 -7.59
N LYS A 189 -6.98 42.38 -7.24
CA LYS A 189 -8.29 42.36 -7.91
C LYS A 189 -8.10 42.64 -9.40
N THR A 190 -8.65 41.76 -10.23
CA THR A 190 -8.59 41.81 -11.69
C THR A 190 -10.01 41.81 -12.24
N GLU A 191 -10.26 42.47 -13.38
CA GLU A 191 -11.59 42.54 -13.99
C GLU A 191 -12.13 41.15 -14.41
N GLN A 192 -11.24 40.22 -14.76
CA GLN A 192 -11.56 38.83 -15.05
C GLN A 192 -10.91 37.90 -14.02
N ALA A 193 -11.71 36.96 -13.50
CA ALA A 193 -11.23 35.97 -12.55
C ALA A 193 -10.25 35.00 -13.25
N PRO A 194 -9.01 34.84 -12.74
CA PRO A 194 -8.04 33.93 -13.32
C PRO A 194 -8.51 32.47 -13.21
N ILE A 195 -8.08 31.64 -14.16
CA ILE A 195 -8.29 30.19 -14.08
C ILE A 195 -7.22 29.59 -13.16
N LEU A 196 -7.66 28.91 -12.10
CA LEU A 196 -6.80 28.14 -11.23
C LEU A 196 -6.70 26.70 -11.74
N VAL A 197 -5.48 26.15 -11.70
CA VAL A 197 -5.12 24.80 -12.10
C VAL A 197 -4.68 24.03 -10.86
N PHE A 198 -5.35 22.91 -10.59
CA PHE A 198 -5.09 22.04 -9.44
C PHE A 198 -4.41 20.75 -9.91
N THR A 199 -3.28 20.43 -9.30
CA THR A 199 -2.47 19.26 -9.66
C THR A 199 -1.99 18.51 -8.42
N LEU A 200 -2.15 17.19 -8.43
CA LEU A 200 -1.66 16.28 -7.40
C LEU A 200 -1.29 14.97 -8.07
N ASP A 201 -0.19 14.37 -7.66
CA ASP A 201 0.28 13.11 -8.24
C ASP A 201 -0.76 12.01 -7.99
N GLY A 202 -1.10 11.26 -9.05
CA GLY A 202 -2.16 10.26 -9.00
C GLY A 202 -3.58 10.81 -9.14
N TYR A 203 -3.77 12.10 -9.44
CA TYR A 203 -5.08 12.72 -9.66
C TYR A 203 -5.18 13.43 -11.01
N GLY A 204 -6.41 13.56 -11.51
CA GLY A 204 -6.75 14.31 -12.71
C GLY A 204 -6.53 15.80 -12.50
N LEU A 205 -5.99 16.46 -13.52
CA LEU A 205 -5.87 17.92 -13.54
C LEU A 205 -7.26 18.55 -13.57
N ILE A 206 -7.47 19.58 -12.74
CA ILE A 206 -8.72 20.36 -12.69
C ILE A 206 -8.42 21.83 -12.99
N GLU A 207 -9.21 22.43 -13.88
CA GLU A 207 -9.19 23.86 -14.16
C GLU A 207 -10.52 24.50 -13.71
N LYS A 208 -10.47 25.55 -12.90
CA LYS A 208 -11.67 26.30 -12.47
C LYS A 208 -11.38 27.79 -12.34
N ALA A 209 -12.33 28.64 -12.71
CA ALA A 209 -12.24 30.07 -12.48
C ALA A 209 -12.20 30.38 -10.97
N ALA A 210 -11.38 31.37 -10.58
CA ALA A 210 -11.24 31.82 -9.20
C ALA A 210 -12.55 32.39 -8.63
N THR A 211 -12.92 31.96 -7.42
CA THR A 211 -14.04 32.50 -6.64
C THR A 211 -13.61 32.70 -5.19
N SER A 212 -14.27 33.57 -4.42
CA SER A 212 -13.88 33.89 -3.03
C SER A 212 -13.92 32.68 -2.10
N GLN A 213 -14.82 31.72 -2.37
CA GLN A 213 -14.91 30.43 -1.71
C GLN A 213 -15.14 29.35 -2.76
N MET A 214 -14.22 28.38 -2.86
CA MET A 214 -14.37 27.28 -3.80
C MET A 214 -14.21 25.90 -3.17
N VAL A 215 -15.01 24.97 -3.66
CA VAL A 215 -14.88 23.54 -3.40
C VAL A 215 -14.43 22.87 -4.69
N VAL A 216 -13.28 22.20 -4.62
CA VAL A 216 -12.67 21.50 -5.74
C VAL A 216 -12.67 20.01 -5.43
N GLN A 217 -13.27 19.22 -6.31
CA GLN A 217 -13.26 17.77 -6.20
C GLN A 217 -12.32 17.23 -7.27
N MET A 218 -11.26 16.53 -6.85
CA MET A 218 -10.31 15.91 -7.76
C MET A 218 -10.56 14.40 -7.84
N LYS A 219 -10.49 13.85 -9.05
CA LYS A 219 -10.64 12.42 -9.30
C LYS A 219 -9.26 11.75 -9.33
N GLU A 220 -9.11 10.65 -8.60
CA GLU A 220 -7.90 9.82 -8.65
C GLU A 220 -7.77 9.18 -10.04
N ILE A 221 -6.59 9.30 -10.67
CA ILE A 221 -6.27 8.57 -11.89
C ILE A 221 -5.80 7.17 -11.48
N ARG A 222 -6.74 6.23 -11.52
CA ARG A 222 -6.36 4.81 -11.45
C ARG A 222 -5.83 4.40 -12.81
N THR A 223 -4.51 4.26 -12.90
CA THR A 223 -3.89 3.60 -14.06
C THR A 223 -4.33 2.15 -14.03
N LEU A 224 -4.84 1.67 -15.15
CA LEU A 224 -5.41 0.34 -15.28
C LEU A 224 -4.61 -0.44 -16.31
N ILE A 225 -4.38 -1.71 -16.01
CA ILE A 225 -3.69 -2.63 -16.89
C ILE A 225 -4.67 -3.71 -17.29
N LEU A 226 -4.71 -4.00 -18.59
CA LEU A 226 -5.46 -5.11 -19.16
C LEU A 226 -4.49 -6.17 -19.64
N GLY A 227 -4.85 -7.44 -19.48
CA GLY A 227 -4.08 -8.52 -20.09
C GLY A 227 -4.31 -9.89 -19.47
N GLY A 228 -3.58 -10.87 -19.99
CA GLY A 228 -3.49 -12.22 -19.42
C GLY A 228 -2.73 -12.20 -18.10
N ILE A 229 -3.28 -12.90 -17.10
CA ILE A 229 -2.77 -12.95 -15.73
C ILE A 229 -2.51 -14.39 -15.37
N SER A 230 -1.32 -14.64 -14.84
CA SER A 230 -0.95 -15.91 -14.24
C SER A 230 -0.72 -15.71 -12.76
N ALA A 231 -1.39 -16.53 -11.95
CA ALA A 231 -1.16 -16.57 -10.51
C ALA A 231 -0.08 -17.61 -10.24
N VAL A 232 1.11 -17.14 -9.86
CA VAL A 232 2.28 -17.97 -9.65
C VAL A 232 2.53 -18.13 -8.15
N HIS A 233 2.69 -19.38 -7.73
CA HIS A 233 3.15 -19.66 -6.38
C HIS A 233 4.68 -19.49 -6.32
N VAL A 234 5.13 -18.37 -5.77
CA VAL A 234 6.56 -18.09 -5.61
C VAL A 234 7.01 -18.63 -4.27
N SER A 235 7.72 -19.76 -4.27
CA SER A 235 8.39 -20.28 -3.08
C SER A 235 9.70 -19.53 -2.89
N SER A 236 9.70 -18.42 -2.15
CA SER A 236 10.93 -17.68 -1.81
C SER A 236 11.88 -18.44 -0.87
N GLU A 237 11.62 -19.71 -0.57
CA GLU A 237 12.53 -20.54 0.22
C GLU A 237 13.71 -21.01 -0.64
N PRO A 238 14.96 -20.81 -0.18
CA PRO A 238 16.12 -21.45 -0.78
C PRO A 238 16.10 -22.96 -0.50
N LEU A 239 16.79 -23.73 -1.33
CA LEU A 239 17.01 -25.15 -1.08
C LEU A 239 17.98 -25.31 0.10
N TYR A 240 17.63 -26.11 1.09
CA TYR A 240 18.54 -26.43 2.19
C TYR A 240 19.21 -27.77 1.93
N VAL A 241 20.53 -27.80 1.92
CA VAL A 241 21.32 -29.02 1.73
C VAL A 241 22.19 -29.23 2.96
N ILE A 242 22.00 -30.35 3.64
CA ILE A 242 22.86 -30.71 4.78
C ILE A 242 23.89 -31.72 4.28
N TYR A 243 25.15 -31.54 4.68
CA TYR A 243 26.22 -32.45 4.30
C TYR A 243 27.24 -32.67 5.42
N SER A 244 27.94 -33.80 5.35
CA SER A 244 29.07 -34.13 6.22
C SER A 244 30.06 -35.01 5.45
N GLY A 245 31.21 -34.44 5.10
CA GLY A 245 32.16 -35.09 4.19
C GLY A 245 31.52 -35.44 2.85
N LYS A 246 31.49 -36.73 2.49
CA LYS A 246 30.91 -37.21 1.20
C LYS A 246 29.39 -37.45 1.24
N LYS A 247 28.75 -37.33 2.41
CA LYS A 247 27.29 -37.55 2.55
C LYS A 247 26.55 -36.22 2.44
N SER A 248 25.48 -36.16 1.66
CA SER A 248 24.62 -34.98 1.54
C SER A 248 23.16 -35.37 1.27
N CYS A 249 22.23 -34.52 1.70
CA CYS A 249 20.80 -34.67 1.40
C CYS A 249 20.07 -33.32 1.46
N ILE A 250 18.92 -33.22 0.79
CA ILE A 250 18.06 -32.03 0.82
C ILE A 250 17.21 -32.09 2.10
N ALA A 251 17.32 -31.05 2.93
CA ALA A 251 16.66 -30.98 4.22
C ALA A 251 15.16 -30.72 4.06
N SER A 252 14.35 -31.57 4.70
CA SER A 252 12.92 -31.35 4.86
C SER A 252 12.64 -30.22 5.87
N SER A 253 11.40 -29.71 5.90
CA SER A 253 11.00 -28.69 6.88
C SER A 253 11.20 -29.12 8.34
N GLN A 254 11.09 -30.41 8.64
CA GLN A 254 11.32 -30.96 9.98
C GLN A 254 12.82 -30.95 10.32
N GLN A 255 13.67 -31.31 9.37
CA GLN A 255 15.13 -31.33 9.57
C GLN A 255 15.73 -29.93 9.70
N LYS A 256 15.17 -28.94 9.00
CA LYS A 256 15.55 -27.53 9.22
C LYS A 256 15.29 -27.10 10.67
N GLN A 257 14.22 -27.60 11.30
CA GLN A 257 13.83 -27.24 12.66
C GLN A 257 14.53 -28.08 13.73
N SER A 258 14.84 -29.35 13.44
CA SER A 258 15.49 -30.27 14.38
C SER A 258 17.01 -30.22 14.34
N LEU A 259 17.60 -29.45 13.42
CA LEU A 259 19.05 -29.29 13.33
C LEU A 259 19.56 -28.48 14.53
N ASN A 260 20.30 -29.14 15.42
CA ASN A 260 20.92 -28.48 16.55
C ASN A 260 22.09 -27.57 16.07
N PRO A 261 22.13 -26.29 16.47
CA PRO A 261 23.22 -25.37 16.12
C PRO A 261 24.63 -25.87 16.48
N ASP A 262 24.78 -26.62 17.58
CA ASP A 262 26.08 -27.15 18.03
C ASP A 262 26.69 -28.14 17.04
N TRP A 263 25.84 -28.76 16.21
CA TRP A 263 26.27 -29.73 15.21
C TRP A 263 26.85 -29.06 13.97
N ILE A 264 26.54 -27.78 13.75
CA ILE A 264 26.95 -27.04 12.56
C ILE A 264 28.46 -26.75 12.64
N GLU A 265 29.15 -27.10 11.56
CA GLU A 265 30.56 -26.78 11.34
C GLU A 265 30.67 -25.51 10.48
N LYS A 266 29.85 -25.42 9.42
CA LYS A 266 29.91 -24.32 8.47
C LYS A 266 28.55 -24.11 7.77
N VAL A 267 28.24 -22.87 7.41
CA VAL A 267 27.11 -22.55 6.53
C VAL A 267 27.63 -21.77 5.32
N ASP A 268 27.32 -22.26 4.13
CA ASP A 268 27.65 -21.64 2.85
C ASP A 268 26.39 -21.29 2.07
N ILE A 269 26.39 -20.17 1.36
CA ILE A 269 25.26 -19.73 0.54
C ILE A 269 25.68 -19.75 -0.93
N LEU A 270 24.99 -20.58 -1.73
CA LEU A 270 25.11 -20.57 -3.18
C LEU A 270 23.99 -19.71 -3.76
N LYS A 271 24.36 -18.66 -4.50
CA LYS A 271 23.41 -17.70 -5.09
C LYS A 271 23.17 -18.01 -6.57
N GLY A 272 21.92 -17.83 -7.00
CA GLY A 272 21.51 -17.77 -8.41
C GLY A 272 22.02 -18.93 -9.28
N ALA A 273 22.68 -18.60 -10.39
CA ALA A 273 23.08 -19.55 -11.44
C ALA A 273 23.98 -20.69 -10.93
N LYS A 274 24.88 -20.43 -9.97
CA LYS A 274 25.77 -21.46 -9.40
C LYS A 274 25.00 -22.52 -8.61
N ALA A 275 23.94 -22.12 -7.92
CA ALA A 275 23.08 -23.03 -7.18
C ALA A 275 22.22 -23.88 -8.14
N ALA A 276 21.64 -23.25 -9.16
CA ALA A 276 20.84 -23.92 -10.18
C ALA A 276 21.66 -24.93 -11.01
N ALA A 277 22.92 -24.64 -11.31
CA ALA A 277 23.81 -25.56 -12.01
C ALA A 277 24.06 -26.88 -11.24
N LEU A 278 24.09 -26.81 -9.91
CA LEU A 278 24.38 -27.97 -9.05
C LEU A 278 23.12 -28.74 -8.62
N TYR A 279 22.01 -28.03 -8.42
CA TYR A 279 20.80 -28.59 -7.79
C TYR A 279 19.52 -28.43 -8.63
N GLY A 280 19.65 -27.96 -9.87
CA GLY A 280 18.55 -27.84 -10.84
C GLY A 280 17.57 -26.71 -10.52
N SER A 281 16.38 -26.77 -11.15
CA SER A 281 15.35 -25.72 -11.05
C SER A 281 14.86 -25.45 -9.62
N ARG A 282 15.00 -26.41 -8.70
CA ARG A 282 14.65 -26.28 -7.28
C ARG A 282 15.55 -25.31 -6.51
N ALA A 283 16.73 -25.02 -7.06
CA ALA A 283 17.70 -24.09 -6.50
C ALA A 283 17.67 -22.71 -7.19
N ALA A 284 16.61 -22.39 -7.94
CA ALA A 284 16.44 -21.08 -8.58
C ALA A 284 16.52 -19.91 -7.58
N ASN A 285 16.05 -20.13 -6.34
CA ASN A 285 16.10 -19.14 -5.26
C ASN A 285 17.36 -19.23 -4.39
N GLY A 286 18.37 -19.96 -4.84
CA GLY A 286 19.61 -20.21 -4.11
C GLY A 286 19.58 -21.48 -3.25
N VAL A 287 20.75 -21.86 -2.75
CA VAL A 287 20.95 -23.01 -1.85
C VAL A 287 21.69 -22.57 -0.60
N VAL A 288 21.16 -22.93 0.57
CA VAL A 288 21.86 -22.85 1.84
C VAL A 288 22.47 -24.22 2.12
N MET A 289 23.79 -24.32 2.06
CA MET A 289 24.51 -25.53 2.40
C MET A 289 24.94 -25.47 3.87
N VAL A 290 24.63 -26.51 4.62
CA VAL A 290 24.98 -26.63 6.03
C VAL A 290 25.88 -27.84 6.21
N GLU A 291 27.14 -27.59 6.55
CA GLU A 291 28.08 -28.63 6.94
C GLU A 291 27.87 -28.96 8.42
N ILE A 292 27.74 -30.25 8.74
CA ILE A 292 27.72 -30.72 10.12
C ILE A 292 29.01 -31.45 10.49
N LYS A 293 29.44 -31.24 11.74
CA LYS A 293 30.62 -31.89 12.31
C LYS A 293 30.49 -33.40 12.19
N LYS A 294 31.55 -34.07 11.72
CA LYS A 294 31.57 -35.53 11.47
C LYS A 294 31.05 -36.38 12.63
N LYS A 295 31.28 -35.96 13.89
CA LYS A 295 30.79 -36.65 15.10
C LYS A 295 29.26 -36.74 15.19
N TYR A 296 28.54 -35.82 14.55
CA TYR A 296 27.07 -35.80 14.53
C TYR A 296 26.47 -36.35 13.23
N ALA A 297 27.28 -36.81 12.27
CA ALA A 297 26.79 -37.34 11.00
C ALA A 297 25.84 -38.54 11.14
N LYS A 298 25.92 -39.29 12.26
CA LYS A 298 25.00 -40.40 12.57
C LYS A 298 23.62 -39.93 13.07
N LYS A 299 23.47 -38.66 13.42
CA LYS A 299 22.21 -38.05 13.89
C LYS A 299 21.30 -37.60 12.74
N ILE A 300 21.79 -37.63 11.50
CA ILE A 300 21.03 -37.31 10.30
C ILE A 300 21.04 -38.52 9.37
N ASP A 301 19.85 -38.90 8.91
CA ASP A 301 19.71 -39.96 7.91
C ASP A 301 19.89 -39.38 6.50
N PHE A 302 21.06 -39.64 5.92
CA PHE A 302 21.40 -39.25 4.55
C PHE A 302 20.87 -40.24 3.49
N SER A 303 20.10 -41.26 3.89
CA SER A 303 19.59 -42.29 2.98
C SER A 303 18.54 -41.71 2.04
N LYS A 304 18.61 -42.10 0.76
CA LYS A 304 17.69 -41.64 -0.29
C LYS A 304 16.29 -42.18 -0.03
N LYS A 305 15.29 -41.31 0.04
CA LYS A 305 13.92 -41.68 -0.32
C LYS A 305 13.84 -41.79 -1.85
N ASN A 306 13.49 -42.98 -2.36
CA ASN A 306 13.05 -43.16 -3.75
C ASN A 306 11.72 -42.43 -3.96
#